data_AF-A0A947QQF6-F1
#
_entry.id   AF-A0A947QQF6-F1
#
_cell.length_a   1.000
_cell.length_b   1.000
_cell.length_c   1.000
_cell.angle_alpha   90.00
_cell.angle_beta   90.00
_cell.angle_gamma   90.00
#
_symmetry.space_group_name_H-M   'P 1'
#
loop_
_entity.id
_entity.type
_entity.pdbx_description
1 polymer ?
#
loop_
_entity_poly.entity_id
_entity_poly.type
_entity_poly.pdbx_seq_one_letter_code
_entity_poly.pdbx_strand_id
1 'polypeptide(L)'
;MKNLKSKIWQKFKKDGVISCLSACFIITERLIRKQILAIPIHIRTAYWKIRLDAESPIFVYGNITTEYPHRIKIGHHSTLNPGVHISAKGGVFIGKNVHISAYTIINTGALDLEVPGENRRHIYKPVRIEDGVWIASNAIINPGVTIGKNAVIGAGAVVTRDVESNTLVGGVPARKIKNLN
;
A
#
# COMPACT_ATOMS: atom_id res chain seq x y z
N MET A 1 -29.19 14.76 -42.39
CA MET A 1 -29.15 14.43 -40.95
C MET A 1 -28.86 12.94 -40.73
N LYS A 2 -27.59 12.52 -40.86
CA LYS A 2 -27.16 11.19 -40.42
C LYS A 2 -26.59 11.32 -38.99
N ASN A 3 -27.31 10.74 -38.05
CA ASN A 3 -26.74 9.91 -36.97
C ASN A 3 -26.12 10.56 -35.70
N LEU A 4 -26.86 11.48 -35.04
CA LEU A 4 -26.59 11.83 -33.64
C LEU A 4 -26.81 10.63 -32.70
N LYS A 5 -27.84 9.81 -32.97
CA LYS A 5 -28.09 8.54 -32.24
C LYS A 5 -26.96 7.52 -32.42
N SER A 6 -26.35 7.35 -33.61
CA SER A 6 -25.22 6.40 -33.74
C SER A 6 -23.92 6.91 -33.13
N LYS A 7 -23.68 8.23 -33.08
CA LYS A 7 -22.52 8.79 -32.38
C LYS A 7 -22.64 8.61 -30.86
N ILE A 8 -23.83 8.78 -30.30
CA ILE A 8 -24.13 8.51 -28.88
C ILE A 8 -24.05 7.00 -28.61
N TRP A 9 -24.59 6.15 -29.48
CA TRP A 9 -24.50 4.70 -29.35
C TRP A 9 -23.07 4.18 -29.48
N GLN A 10 -22.23 4.74 -30.36
CA GLN A 10 -20.82 4.36 -30.46
C GLN A 10 -19.99 4.85 -29.27
N LYS A 11 -20.31 6.03 -28.70
CA LYS A 11 -19.71 6.52 -27.45
C LYS A 11 -20.09 5.61 -26.27
N PHE A 12 -21.36 5.22 -26.15
CA PHE A 12 -21.83 4.22 -25.19
C PHE A 12 -21.23 2.81 -25.41
N LYS A 13 -20.94 2.39 -26.65
CA LYS A 13 -20.31 1.10 -26.93
C LYS A 13 -18.84 1.08 -26.52
N LYS A 14 -18.13 2.22 -26.64
CA LYS A 14 -16.72 2.39 -26.26
C LYS A 14 -16.56 2.49 -24.74
N ASP A 15 -17.43 3.26 -24.08
CA ASP A 15 -17.43 3.44 -22.62
C ASP A 15 -18.14 2.29 -21.88
N GLY A 16 -19.10 1.63 -22.53
CA GLY A 16 -19.87 0.49 -22.01
C GLY A 16 -19.04 -0.79 -21.92
N VAL A 17 -18.21 -1.08 -22.94
CA VAL A 17 -17.31 -2.25 -22.87
C VAL A 17 -16.20 -2.01 -21.84
N ILE A 18 -15.62 -0.80 -21.77
CA ILE A 18 -14.62 -0.46 -20.75
C ILE A 18 -15.23 -0.47 -19.35
N SER A 19 -16.44 0.07 -19.17
CA SER A 19 -17.12 0.07 -17.87
C SER A 19 -17.59 -1.33 -17.46
N CYS A 20 -18.06 -2.17 -18.39
CA CYS A 20 -18.37 -3.58 -18.12
C CYS A 20 -17.10 -4.40 -17.86
N LEU A 21 -16.00 -4.17 -18.57
CA LEU A 21 -14.71 -4.80 -18.29
C LEU A 21 -14.13 -4.33 -16.96
N SER A 22 -14.30 -3.05 -16.61
CA SER A 22 -13.90 -2.49 -15.31
C SER A 22 -14.77 -3.04 -14.19
N ALA A 23 -16.09 -3.15 -14.39
CA ALA A 23 -17.02 -3.75 -13.44
C ALA A 23 -16.75 -5.25 -13.29
N CYS A 24 -16.49 -5.97 -14.39
CA CYS A 24 -16.08 -7.37 -14.38
C CYS A 24 -14.73 -7.52 -13.68
N PHE A 25 -13.78 -6.61 -13.91
CA PHE A 25 -12.49 -6.56 -13.21
C PHE A 25 -12.66 -6.29 -11.70
N ILE A 26 -13.58 -5.39 -11.31
CA ILE A 26 -13.90 -5.08 -9.91
C ILE A 26 -14.63 -6.24 -9.23
N ILE A 27 -15.57 -6.90 -9.92
CA ILE A 27 -16.31 -8.07 -9.43
C ILE A 27 -15.37 -9.26 -9.30
N THR A 28 -14.56 -9.54 -10.31
CA THR A 28 -13.52 -10.56 -10.25
C THR A 28 -12.48 -10.22 -9.18
N GLU A 29 -12.08 -8.96 -9.00
CA GLU A 29 -11.26 -8.54 -7.87
C GLU A 29 -11.89 -8.85 -6.52
N ARG A 30 -13.18 -8.56 -6.36
CA ARG A 30 -13.92 -8.87 -5.13
C ARG A 30 -13.98 -10.37 -4.88
N LEU A 31 -14.20 -11.17 -5.91
CA LEU A 31 -14.26 -12.63 -5.81
C LEU A 31 -12.88 -13.22 -5.52
N ILE A 32 -11.84 -12.76 -6.23
CA ILE A 32 -10.43 -13.14 -6.00
C ILE A 32 -10.02 -12.77 -4.57
N ARG A 33 -10.35 -11.59 -4.06
CA ARG A 33 -10.07 -11.19 -2.67
C ARG A 33 -10.78 -12.09 -1.65
N LYS A 34 -12.04 -12.47 -1.91
CA LYS A 34 -12.78 -13.38 -1.03
C LYS A 34 -12.19 -14.79 -0.99
N GLN A 35 -11.58 -15.24 -2.09
CA GLN A 35 -11.03 -16.60 -2.22
C GLN A 35 -9.49 -16.64 -2.24
N ILE A 36 -8.79 -15.52 -2.05
CA ILE A 36 -7.33 -15.42 -2.25
C ILE A 36 -6.54 -16.34 -1.31
N LEU A 37 -7.15 -16.71 -0.18
CA LEU A 37 -6.55 -17.61 0.79
C LEU A 37 -6.60 -19.07 0.32
N ALA A 38 -7.54 -19.43 -0.55
CA ALA A 38 -7.62 -20.73 -1.21
C ALA A 38 -6.67 -20.85 -2.42
N ILE A 39 -6.09 -19.72 -2.86
CA ILE A 39 -5.14 -19.68 -3.97
C ILE A 39 -3.73 -19.94 -3.41
N PRO A 40 -2.96 -20.90 -3.98
CA PRO A 40 -1.58 -21.15 -3.58
C PRO A 40 -0.70 -19.88 -3.57
N ILE A 41 0.22 -19.79 -2.61
CA ILE A 41 1.06 -18.60 -2.37
C ILE A 41 1.76 -18.09 -3.64
N HIS A 42 2.25 -18.98 -4.51
CA HIS A 42 2.97 -18.62 -5.73
C HIS A 42 2.08 -17.89 -6.75
N ILE A 43 0.81 -18.30 -6.91
CA ILE A 43 -0.15 -17.64 -7.80
C ILE A 43 -0.54 -16.27 -7.23
N ARG A 44 -0.75 -16.19 -5.90
CA ARG A 44 -1.05 -14.94 -5.21
C ARG A 44 0.09 -13.93 -5.33
N THR A 45 1.33 -14.38 -5.16
CA THR A 45 2.53 -13.58 -5.40
C THR A 45 2.58 -13.06 -6.84
N ALA A 46 2.31 -13.92 -7.84
CA ALA A 46 2.31 -13.50 -9.25
C ALA A 46 1.23 -12.44 -9.53
N TYR A 47 0.03 -12.59 -8.96
CA TYR A 47 -1.03 -11.60 -9.05
C TYR A 47 -0.63 -10.24 -8.48
N TRP A 48 -0.05 -10.22 -7.27
CA TRP A 48 0.40 -8.98 -6.64
C TRP A 48 1.60 -8.35 -7.36
N LYS A 49 2.48 -9.17 -7.95
CA LYS A 49 3.57 -8.68 -8.81
C LYS A 49 3.05 -7.90 -10.02
N ILE A 50 1.95 -8.31 -10.65
CA ILE A 50 1.39 -7.60 -11.81
C ILE A 50 0.74 -6.27 -11.36
N ARG A 51 0.22 -6.22 -10.13
CA ARG A 51 -0.50 -5.06 -9.56
C ARG A 51 0.42 -3.99 -8.99
N LEU A 52 1.57 -4.39 -8.49
CA LEU A 52 2.56 -3.56 -7.80
C LEU A 52 3.78 -3.39 -8.71
N ASP A 53 4.49 -2.27 -8.61
CA ASP A 53 5.80 -2.13 -9.26
C ASP A 53 6.84 -2.89 -8.42
N ALA A 54 6.87 -4.22 -8.59
CA ALA A 54 7.55 -5.15 -7.70
C ALA A 54 8.78 -5.84 -8.32
N GLU A 55 9.92 -5.72 -7.66
CA GLU A 55 11.12 -6.52 -7.95
C GLU A 55 10.94 -7.94 -7.35
N SER A 56 10.87 -8.96 -8.21
CA SER A 56 10.56 -10.33 -7.77
C SER A 56 11.76 -11.12 -7.24
N PRO A 57 11.54 -12.08 -6.33
CA PRO A 57 10.25 -12.47 -5.75
C PRO A 57 9.81 -11.52 -4.63
N ILE A 58 8.50 -11.31 -4.50
CA ILE A 58 7.87 -10.76 -3.29
C ILE A 58 6.92 -11.81 -2.70
N PHE A 59 6.62 -11.76 -1.42
CA PHE A 59 5.72 -12.73 -0.79
C PHE A 59 4.55 -12.03 -0.14
N VAL A 60 3.34 -12.36 -0.58
CA VAL A 60 2.11 -11.83 0.02
C VAL A 60 1.38 -12.99 0.70
N TYR A 61 1.38 -13.02 2.04
CA TYR A 61 0.92 -14.18 2.82
C TYR A 61 -0.59 -14.22 3.08
N GLY A 62 -1.35 -13.19 2.69
CA GLY A 62 -2.81 -13.22 2.76
C GLY A 62 -3.48 -12.09 2.00
N ASN A 63 -4.65 -11.70 2.47
CA ASN A 63 -5.37 -10.55 1.94
C ASN A 63 -4.70 -9.25 2.38
N ILE A 64 -4.39 -8.37 1.43
CA ILE A 64 -3.94 -7.00 1.68
C ILE A 64 -4.91 -6.01 1.03
N THR A 65 -4.95 -4.80 1.57
CA THR A 65 -5.72 -3.68 1.02
C THR A 65 -4.75 -2.63 0.50
N THR A 66 -4.96 -2.20 -0.74
CA THR A 66 -4.10 -1.20 -1.38
C THR A 66 -4.98 -0.19 -2.10
N GLU A 67 -4.73 1.09 -1.88
CA GLU A 67 -5.25 2.19 -2.67
C GLU A 67 -4.11 2.77 -3.50
N TYR A 68 -4.36 3.05 -4.78
CA TYR A 68 -3.33 3.49 -5.73
C TYR A 68 -2.16 2.50 -5.86
N PRO A 69 -2.40 1.20 -6.15
CA PRO A 69 -1.34 0.17 -6.18
C PRO A 69 -0.22 0.46 -7.19
N HIS A 70 -0.52 1.18 -8.27
CA HIS A 70 0.47 1.65 -9.26
C HIS A 70 1.49 2.67 -8.71
N ARG A 71 1.28 3.17 -7.48
CA ARG A 71 2.19 4.07 -6.76
C ARG A 71 2.95 3.37 -5.63
N ILE A 72 2.81 2.04 -5.53
CA ILE A 72 3.54 1.22 -4.58
C ILE A 72 4.68 0.54 -5.33
N LYS A 73 5.92 0.82 -4.90
CA LYS A 73 7.13 0.15 -5.34
C LYS A 73 7.63 -0.76 -4.22
N ILE A 74 7.97 -2.00 -4.56
CA ILE A 74 8.44 -2.97 -3.57
C ILE A 74 9.67 -3.72 -4.10
N GLY A 75 10.74 -3.70 -3.30
CA GLY A 75 12.00 -4.35 -3.63
C GLY A 75 11.97 -5.88 -3.44
N HIS A 76 13.00 -6.50 -3.98
CA HIS A 76 13.24 -7.95 -3.94
C HIS A 76 13.16 -8.53 -2.53
N HIS A 77 12.51 -9.69 -2.41
CA HIS A 77 12.39 -10.52 -1.20
C HIS A 77 11.66 -9.84 -0.03
N SER A 78 10.85 -8.83 -0.33
CA SER A 78 10.00 -8.19 0.67
C SER A 78 8.67 -8.95 0.86
N THR A 79 8.14 -8.88 2.07
CA THR A 79 6.99 -9.66 2.52
C THR A 79 5.87 -8.77 3.05
N LEU A 80 4.63 -9.09 2.67
CA LEU A 80 3.42 -8.45 3.14
C LEU A 80 2.50 -9.50 3.79
N ASN A 81 2.25 -9.33 5.08
CA ASN A 81 1.40 -10.25 5.85
C ASN A 81 -0.09 -9.91 5.75
N PRO A 82 -0.98 -10.81 6.20
CA PRO A 82 -2.42 -10.60 6.14
C PRO A 82 -2.87 -9.30 6.83
N GLY A 83 -3.83 -8.62 6.24
CA GLY A 83 -4.43 -7.40 6.79
C GLY A 83 -3.60 -6.13 6.58
N VAL A 84 -2.43 -6.19 5.95
CA VAL A 84 -1.68 -4.98 5.60
C VAL A 84 -2.54 -4.05 4.75
N HIS A 85 -2.59 -2.78 5.15
CA HIS A 85 -3.31 -1.72 4.46
C HIS A 85 -2.32 -0.66 3.98
N ILE A 86 -2.35 -0.32 2.70
CA ILE A 86 -1.48 0.71 2.11
C ILE A 86 -2.33 1.73 1.33
N SER A 87 -2.42 2.96 1.83
CA SER A 87 -2.99 4.08 1.08
C SER A 87 -1.88 4.91 0.43
N ALA A 88 -1.63 4.69 -0.87
CA ALA A 88 -0.42 5.13 -1.57
C ALA A 88 -0.62 6.34 -2.50
N LYS A 89 -1.62 7.20 -2.26
CA LYS A 89 -1.83 8.38 -3.12
C LYS A 89 -0.59 9.28 -3.20
N GLY A 90 0.16 9.45 -2.10
CA GLY A 90 1.45 10.15 -2.06
C GLY A 90 2.66 9.32 -2.48
N GLY A 91 2.48 8.03 -2.75
CA GLY A 91 3.55 7.08 -3.10
C GLY A 91 4.12 6.32 -1.89
N VAL A 92 4.36 5.03 -2.06
CA VAL A 92 4.99 4.17 -1.04
C VAL A 92 6.14 3.41 -1.69
N PHE A 93 7.32 3.55 -1.12
CA PHE A 93 8.55 2.94 -1.61
C PHE A 93 9.09 1.99 -0.54
N ILE A 94 9.05 0.70 -0.83
CA ILE A 94 9.53 -0.37 0.04
C ILE A 94 10.79 -0.95 -0.58
N GLY A 95 11.87 -1.00 0.19
CA GLY A 95 13.16 -1.57 -0.20
C GLY A 95 13.15 -3.09 -0.32
N LYS A 96 14.35 -3.67 -0.31
CA LYS A 96 14.61 -5.11 -0.40
C LYS A 96 14.63 -5.75 0.98
N ASN A 97 14.23 -7.02 1.07
CA ASN A 97 14.22 -7.80 2.33
C ASN A 97 13.42 -7.12 3.46
N VAL A 98 12.35 -6.40 3.13
CA VAL A 98 11.49 -5.74 4.11
C VAL A 98 10.41 -6.71 4.59
N HIS A 99 10.19 -6.76 5.90
CA HIS A 99 9.15 -7.60 6.51
C HIS A 99 8.04 -6.74 7.09
N ILE A 100 6.85 -6.77 6.47
CA ILE A 100 5.68 -6.02 6.93
C ILE A 100 4.67 -6.99 7.55
N SER A 101 4.55 -6.94 8.86
CA SER A 101 3.73 -7.87 9.64
C SER A 101 2.24 -7.52 9.59
N ALA A 102 1.43 -8.45 10.11
CA ALA A 102 -0.01 -8.43 9.92
C ALA A 102 -0.65 -7.13 10.43
N TYR A 103 -1.67 -6.65 9.72
CA TYR A 103 -2.46 -5.47 10.08
C TYR A 103 -1.68 -4.16 10.19
N THR A 104 -0.48 -4.08 9.61
CA THR A 104 0.25 -2.80 9.48
C THR A 104 -0.51 -1.85 8.56
N ILE A 105 -0.62 -0.58 8.95
CA ILE A 105 -1.23 0.49 8.15
C ILE A 105 -0.15 1.46 7.69
N ILE A 106 -0.11 1.75 6.39
CA ILE A 106 0.81 2.73 5.79
C ILE A 106 -0.02 3.80 5.09
N ASN A 107 0.03 5.03 5.59
CA ASN A 107 -0.74 6.16 5.08
C ASN A 107 0.17 7.21 4.46
N THR A 108 -0.20 7.68 3.26
CA THR A 108 0.47 8.80 2.59
C THR A 108 -0.38 10.06 2.52
N GLY A 109 -1.65 9.98 2.88
CA GLY A 109 -2.59 11.10 2.89
C GLY A 109 -2.87 11.62 4.30
N ALA A 110 -2.97 12.93 4.42
CA ALA A 110 -3.49 13.62 5.60
C ALA A 110 -4.37 14.80 5.18
N LEU A 111 -5.04 15.41 6.15
CA LEU A 111 -5.69 16.69 5.97
C LEU A 111 -4.74 17.81 6.42
N ASP A 112 -4.67 18.87 5.62
CA ASP A 112 -3.93 20.08 5.95
C ASP A 112 -4.54 20.75 7.17
N LEU A 113 -3.79 20.84 8.26
CA LEU A 113 -4.24 21.44 9.51
C LEU A 113 -4.11 22.97 9.50
N GLU A 114 -3.37 23.54 8.56
CA GLU A 114 -3.25 24.99 8.38
C GLU A 114 -4.52 25.58 7.74
N VAL A 115 -5.34 24.74 7.10
CA VAL A 115 -6.64 25.12 6.55
C VAL A 115 -7.76 24.79 7.56
N PRO A 116 -8.47 25.80 8.12
CA PRO A 116 -9.48 25.58 9.15
C PRO A 116 -10.79 25.03 8.59
N GLY A 117 -11.54 24.34 9.46
CA GLY A 117 -12.93 23.94 9.23
C GLY A 117 -13.12 22.84 8.18
N GLU A 118 -14.26 22.87 7.50
CA GLU A 118 -14.67 21.87 6.50
C GLU A 118 -13.87 21.93 5.19
N ASN A 119 -13.11 23.01 4.98
CA ASN A 119 -12.33 23.26 3.77
C ASN A 119 -10.94 22.59 3.78
N ARG A 120 -10.68 21.70 4.75
CA ARG A 120 -9.40 20.98 4.86
C ARG A 120 -9.04 20.31 3.54
N ARG A 121 -7.89 20.70 3.01
CA ARG A 121 -7.37 20.13 1.77
C ARG A 121 -6.65 18.83 2.07
N HIS A 122 -6.73 17.88 1.15
CA HIS A 122 -5.88 16.69 1.25
C HIS A 122 -4.44 17.04 0.89
N ILE A 123 -3.51 16.65 1.76
CA ILE A 123 -2.08 16.68 1.53
C ILE A 123 -1.55 15.25 1.40
N TYR A 124 -0.53 15.08 0.56
CA TYR A 124 0.05 13.77 0.31
C TYR A 124 1.56 13.85 0.44
N LYS A 125 2.13 13.00 1.28
CA LYS A 125 3.58 12.89 1.50
C LYS A 125 4.01 11.42 1.33
N PRO A 126 5.06 11.15 0.53
CA PRO A 126 5.49 9.77 0.29
C PRO A 126 5.98 9.11 1.58
N VAL A 127 5.81 7.79 1.67
CA VAL A 127 6.45 6.98 2.73
C VAL A 127 7.59 6.18 2.10
N ARG A 128 8.74 6.18 2.77
CA ARG A 128 9.94 5.45 2.34
C ARG A 128 10.33 4.44 3.41
N ILE A 129 10.46 3.19 3.02
CA ILE A 129 10.89 2.10 3.90
C ILE A 129 12.12 1.49 3.25
N GLU A 130 13.27 1.67 3.87
CA GLU A 130 14.55 1.20 3.33
C GLU A 130 14.75 -0.31 3.50
N ASP A 131 15.85 -0.82 2.97
CA ASP A 131 16.17 -2.24 2.95
C ASP A 131 16.25 -2.86 4.36
N GLY A 132 15.85 -4.12 4.50
CA GLY A 132 16.01 -4.89 5.73
C GLY A 132 15.12 -4.45 6.90
N VAL A 133 14.22 -3.48 6.69
CA VAL A 133 13.30 -3.01 7.74
C VAL A 133 12.33 -4.13 8.15
N TRP A 134 12.09 -4.25 9.45
CA TRP A 134 10.99 -5.07 9.98
C TRP A 134 9.95 -4.20 10.67
N ILE A 135 8.71 -4.27 10.19
CA ILE A 135 7.55 -3.62 10.79
C ILE A 135 6.72 -4.71 11.47
N ALA A 136 6.64 -4.68 12.80
CA ALA A 136 5.85 -5.62 13.58
C ALA A 136 4.35 -5.30 13.52
N SER A 137 3.53 -6.27 13.94
CA SER A 137 2.09 -6.26 13.69
C SER A 137 1.37 -5.04 14.28
N ASN A 138 0.30 -4.60 13.61
CA ASN A 138 -0.53 -3.46 14.01
C ASN A 138 0.19 -2.10 14.09
N ALA A 139 1.39 -1.95 13.54
CA ALA A 139 2.05 -0.64 13.47
C ALA A 139 1.34 0.28 12.45
N ILE A 140 1.41 1.60 12.71
CA ILE A 140 0.85 2.65 11.85
C ILE A 140 1.98 3.58 11.42
N ILE A 141 2.17 3.73 10.10
CA ILE A 141 3.16 4.63 9.51
C ILE A 141 2.46 5.85 8.90
N ASN A 142 2.80 7.05 9.40
CA ASN A 142 2.18 8.30 8.97
C ASN A 142 2.80 8.87 7.67
N PRO A 143 2.09 9.81 7.01
CA PRO A 143 2.56 10.44 5.79
C PRO A 143 3.92 11.13 5.94
N GLY A 144 4.81 10.96 4.97
CA GLY A 144 6.10 11.63 4.92
C GLY A 144 7.22 10.95 5.69
N VAL A 145 6.94 9.83 6.38
CA VAL A 145 7.94 9.11 7.16
C VAL A 145 8.92 8.35 6.26
N THR A 146 10.20 8.45 6.61
CA THR A 146 11.29 7.58 6.14
C THR A 146 11.74 6.65 7.27
N ILE A 147 11.72 5.35 7.02
CA ILE A 147 12.22 4.32 7.94
C ILE A 147 13.57 3.83 7.42
N GLY A 148 14.63 4.13 8.16
CA GLY A 148 16.01 3.83 7.79
C GLY A 148 16.32 2.34 7.78
N LYS A 149 17.34 1.98 7.01
CA LYS A 149 17.80 0.62 6.76
C LYS A 149 17.92 -0.22 8.04
N ASN A 150 17.47 -1.47 7.99
CA ASN A 150 17.49 -2.44 9.09
C ASN A 150 16.76 -2.00 10.37
N ALA A 151 16.00 -0.89 10.36
CA ALA A 151 15.25 -0.49 11.54
C ALA A 151 14.11 -1.48 11.84
N VAL A 152 13.77 -1.57 13.12
CA VAL A 152 12.66 -2.39 13.62
C VAL A 152 11.60 -1.47 14.22
N ILE A 153 10.36 -1.61 13.74
CA ILE A 153 9.19 -0.94 14.29
C ILE A 153 8.46 -1.94 15.18
N GLY A 154 8.34 -1.63 16.47
CA GLY A 154 7.64 -2.46 17.45
C GLY A 154 6.14 -2.59 17.16
N ALA A 155 5.54 -3.66 17.69
CA ALA A 155 4.13 -3.94 17.47
C ALA A 155 3.25 -2.82 18.04
N GLY A 156 2.20 -2.45 17.31
CA GLY A 156 1.28 -1.37 17.71
C GLY A 156 1.88 0.04 17.71
N ALA A 157 3.11 0.23 17.23
CA ALA A 157 3.76 1.54 17.25
C ALA A 157 3.11 2.51 16.25
N VAL A 158 2.98 3.79 16.62
CA VAL A 158 2.51 4.85 15.73
C VAL A 158 3.69 5.73 15.35
N VAL A 159 4.22 5.52 14.15
CA VAL A 159 5.40 6.21 13.64
C VAL A 159 4.96 7.53 13.01
N THR A 160 5.33 8.64 13.65
CA THR A 160 4.95 10.01 13.24
C THR A 160 6.13 10.83 12.71
N ARG A 161 7.35 10.29 12.74
CA ARG A 161 8.61 10.93 12.37
C ARG A 161 9.55 9.89 11.77
N ASP A 162 10.56 10.36 11.06
CA ASP A 162 11.59 9.49 10.49
C ASP A 162 12.28 8.65 11.57
N VAL A 163 12.69 7.44 11.17
CA VAL A 163 13.33 6.45 12.04
C VAL A 163 14.75 6.22 11.52
N GLU A 164 15.73 6.36 12.40
CA GLU A 164 17.13 6.12 12.08
C GLU A 164 17.40 4.65 11.75
N SER A 165 18.34 4.41 10.83
CA SER A 165 18.81 3.07 10.48
C SER A 165 19.37 2.33 11.69
N ASN A 166 19.23 0.99 11.70
CA ASN A 166 19.70 0.11 12.79
C ASN A 166 19.16 0.53 14.17
N THR A 167 17.90 0.97 14.26
CA THR A 167 17.26 1.27 15.54
C THR A 167 15.99 0.46 15.73
N LEU A 168 15.68 0.17 17.00
CA LEU A 168 14.37 -0.31 17.41
C LEU A 168 13.57 0.88 17.95
N VAL A 169 12.40 1.14 17.38
CA VAL A 169 11.43 2.11 17.90
C VAL A 169 10.13 1.43 18.31
N GLY A 170 9.39 2.01 19.25
CA GLY A 170 8.08 1.51 19.66
C GLY A 170 7.26 2.54 20.43
N GLY A 171 5.98 2.23 20.66
CA GLY A 171 5.06 3.07 21.43
C GLY A 171 4.19 4.02 20.59
N VAL A 172 3.36 4.80 21.28
CA VAL A 172 2.43 5.78 20.69
C VAL A 172 2.61 7.12 21.39
N PRO A 173 3.22 8.12 20.73
CA PRO A 173 3.95 8.02 19.45
C PRO A 173 5.24 7.20 19.58
N ALA A 174 5.72 6.64 18.48
CA ALA A 174 6.92 5.81 18.45
C ALA A 174 8.17 6.59 18.92
N ARG A 175 8.98 5.96 19.75
CA ARG A 175 10.26 6.49 20.26
C ARG A 175 11.35 5.44 20.14
N LYS A 176 12.59 5.90 19.98
CA LYS A 176 13.78 5.04 20.01
C LYS A 176 13.85 4.31 21.35
N ILE A 177 13.91 2.98 21.28
CA ILE A 177 14.10 2.08 22.42
C ILE A 177 15.59 1.77 22.57
N LYS A 178 16.23 1.35 21.47
CA LYS A 178 17.67 1.07 21.43
C LYS A 178 18.23 1.06 20.00
N ASN A 179 19.55 1.03 19.90
CA ASN A 179 20.23 0.66 18.66
C ASN A 179 20.21 -0.87 18.47
N LEU A 180 20.30 -1.30 17.23
CA LEU A 180 20.51 -2.69 16.81
C LEU A 180 21.99 -2.82 16.46
N ASN A 181 22.65 -3.82 17.05
CA ASN A 181 24.07 -4.09 16.84
C ASN A 181 24.30 -4.90 15.56
#